data_AF-A0A135P814-F1
#
_entry.id   AF-A0A135P814-F1
#
_cell.length_a   1.000
_cell.length_b   1.000
_cell.length_c   1.000
_cell.angle_alpha   90.00
_cell.angle_beta   90.00
_cell.angle_gamma   90.00
#
_symmetry.space_group_name_H-M   'P 1'
#
loop_
_entity.id
_entity.type
_entity.pdbx_description
1 polymer ?
#
loop_
_entity_poly.entity_id
_entity_poly.type
_entity_poly.pdbx_seq_one_letter_code
_entity_poly.pdbx_strand_id
1 'polypeptide(L)'
;MLFDAPDLTGDERFDALVGAIGEHLSRRWRLGPAPSWTDQPARFLRMPWFLGSERMKPFFLVESPSAYRRRFIFTEMEPLRRARMPRDAMWWYAEEIRTGMTPLADEVVPTELEEDSPNTAYRLAM
;
A
#
# COMPACT_ATOMS: atom_id res chain seq x y z
N MET A 1 4.33 15.15 -8.68
CA MET A 1 5.58 14.35 -8.54
C MET A 1 6.19 14.71 -7.18
N LEU A 2 6.45 13.75 -6.29
CA LEU A 2 6.92 13.96 -4.91
C LEU A 2 8.45 14.06 -4.87
N PHE A 3 9.02 15.16 -5.36
CA PHE A 3 10.48 15.32 -5.42
C PHE A 3 11.09 15.70 -4.08
N ASP A 4 10.42 16.56 -3.31
CA ASP A 4 10.94 17.01 -2.02
C ASP A 4 10.65 15.98 -0.93
N ALA A 5 11.70 15.61 -0.20
CA ALA A 5 11.58 14.74 0.95
C ALA A 5 10.83 15.49 2.06
N PRO A 6 9.79 14.91 2.65
CA PRO A 6 9.20 15.47 3.86
C PRO A 6 10.25 15.50 4.99
N ASP A 7 10.19 16.52 5.85
CA ASP A 7 11.05 16.58 7.03
C ASP A 7 10.86 15.34 7.93
N LEU A 8 11.91 14.98 8.66
CA LEU A 8 11.81 13.92 9.66
C LEU A 8 11.02 14.42 10.87
N THR A 9 10.15 13.56 11.38
CA THR A 9 9.30 13.83 12.54
C THR A 9 10.01 13.58 13.86
N GLY A 10 11.09 12.79 13.84
CA GLY A 10 11.81 12.32 15.03
C GLY A 10 11.21 11.06 15.64
N ASP A 11 10.07 10.59 15.14
CA ASP A 11 9.51 9.27 15.44
C ASP A 11 9.80 8.34 14.26
N GLU A 12 10.66 7.34 14.49
CA GLU A 12 11.08 6.37 13.47
C GLU A 12 9.91 5.65 12.79
N ARG A 13 8.78 5.47 13.50
CA ARG A 13 7.59 4.79 12.96
C ARG A 13 6.90 5.65 11.93
N PHE A 14 6.70 6.94 12.22
CA PHE A 14 6.11 7.85 11.26
C PHE A 14 7.06 8.11 10.09
N ASP A 15 8.35 8.24 10.36
CA ASP A 15 9.34 8.47 9.31
C ASP A 15 9.42 7.29 8.33
N ALA A 16 9.39 6.06 8.83
CA ALA A 16 9.32 4.87 7.98
C ALA A 16 7.99 4.72 7.25
N LEU A 17 6.87 5.08 7.90
CA LEU A 17 5.54 5.04 7.28
C LEU A 17 5.45 5.98 6.08
N VAL A 18 6.02 7.19 6.18
CA VAL A 18 6.08 8.14 5.05
C VAL A 18 6.86 7.56 3.86
N GLY A 19 7.98 6.88 4.13
CA GLY A 19 8.73 6.16 3.09
C GLY A 19 7.92 5.04 2.42
N ALA A 20 7.21 4.25 3.23
CA ALA A 20 6.34 3.18 2.74
C ALA A 20 5.21 3.72 1.85
N ILE A 21 4.55 4.80 2.27
CA ILE A 21 3.48 5.46 1.51
C ILE A 21 4.00 5.98 0.18
N GLY A 22 5.14 6.70 0.17
CA GLY A 22 5.71 7.26 -1.05
C GLY A 22 6.02 6.19 -2.10
N GLU A 23 6.66 5.10 -1.68
CA GLU A 23 6.95 3.96 -2.57
C GLU A 23 5.65 3.24 -3.01
N HIS A 24 4.72 3.02 -2.08
CA HIS A 24 3.46 2.32 -2.37
C HIS A 24 2.62 3.07 -3.41
N LEU A 25 2.41 4.37 -3.24
CA LEU A 25 1.62 5.18 -4.17
C LEU A 25 2.26 5.26 -5.55
N SER A 26 3.60 5.40 -5.61
CA SER A 26 4.34 5.42 -6.88
C SER A 26 4.13 4.12 -7.66
N ARG A 27 4.16 2.97 -6.97
CA ARG A 27 3.92 1.66 -7.60
C ARG A 27 2.45 1.43 -7.94
N ARG A 28 1.53 1.73 -7.02
CA ARG A 28 0.08 1.49 -7.17
C ARG A 28 -0.46 2.20 -8.41
N TRP A 29 -0.09 3.46 -8.58
CA TRP A 29 -0.59 4.30 -9.68
C TRP A 29 0.44 4.50 -10.80
N ARG A 30 1.49 3.67 -10.84
CA ARG A 30 2.50 3.67 -11.92
C ARG A 30 3.09 5.06 -12.22
N LEU A 31 3.35 5.86 -11.18
CA LEU A 31 3.83 7.24 -11.29
C LEU A 31 5.31 7.36 -11.65
N GLY A 32 5.93 6.28 -12.14
CA GLY A 32 7.37 6.16 -12.35
C GLY A 32 8.11 5.54 -11.14
N PRO A 33 9.45 5.67 -11.09
CA PRO A 33 10.25 5.15 -9.98
C PRO A 33 9.89 5.85 -8.67
N ALA A 34 9.96 5.10 -7.56
CA ALA A 34 9.78 5.69 -6.24
C ALA A 34 10.83 6.79 -6.00
N PRO A 35 10.45 7.92 -5.35
CA PRO A 35 11.41 8.97 -5.04
C PRO A 35 12.58 8.44 -4.20
N SER A 36 13.81 8.90 -4.49
CA SER A 36 15.02 8.42 -3.82
C SER A 36 14.99 8.58 -2.29
N TRP A 37 14.29 9.62 -1.80
CA TRP A 37 14.14 9.85 -0.37
C TRP A 37 13.37 8.73 0.34
N THR A 38 12.53 7.96 -0.37
CA THR A 38 11.79 6.82 0.21
C THR A 38 12.73 5.70 0.63
N ASP A 39 13.89 5.55 -0.03
CA ASP A 39 14.89 4.51 0.24
C ASP A 39 15.99 4.99 1.22
N GLN A 40 15.89 6.19 1.79
CA GLN A 40 16.86 6.66 2.79
C GLN A 40 16.81 5.80 4.07
N PRO A 41 17.96 5.56 4.75
CA PRO A 41 18.00 4.73 5.97
C PRO A 41 17.05 5.17 7.08
N ALA A 42 16.81 6.48 7.22
CA ALA A 42 15.85 7.03 8.19
C ALA A 42 14.38 6.64 7.91
N ARG A 43 14.08 6.04 6.74
CA ARG A 43 12.77 5.55 6.33
C ARG A 43 12.57 4.05 6.57
N PHE A 44 13.46 3.41 7.33
CA PHE A 44 13.39 1.99 7.65
C PHE A 44 13.40 1.77 9.15
N LEU A 45 12.47 0.94 9.62
CA LEU A 45 12.49 0.47 11.00
C LEU A 45 13.53 -0.63 11.18
N ARG A 46 14.02 -0.76 12.41
CA ARG A 46 14.87 -1.88 12.81
C ARG A 46 14.06 -3.08 13.28
N MET A 47 12.85 -2.86 13.77
CA MET A 47 11.98 -3.89 14.35
C MET A 47 10.58 -3.86 13.73
N PRO A 48 9.89 -5.02 13.63
CA PRO A 48 8.50 -5.10 13.19
C PRO A 48 7.54 -4.20 13.96
N TRP A 49 6.77 -3.40 13.23
CA TRP A 49 5.65 -2.62 13.74
C TRP A 49 4.34 -3.07 13.08
N PHE A 50 3.41 -3.57 13.89
CA PHE A 50 2.10 -4.04 13.46
C PHE A 50 1.03 -2.99 13.78
N LEU A 51 0.27 -2.54 12.78
CA LEU A 51 -0.73 -1.47 12.89
C LEU A 51 -2.10 -1.95 13.39
N GLY A 52 -2.13 -3.01 14.21
CA GLY A 52 -3.37 -3.58 14.72
C GLY A 52 -3.14 -4.53 15.89
N SER A 53 -4.19 -5.28 16.25
CA SER A 53 -4.16 -6.18 17.40
C SER A 53 -3.29 -7.41 17.14
N GLU A 54 -2.83 -8.06 18.22
CA GLU A 54 -2.03 -9.29 18.15
C GLU A 54 -2.67 -10.40 17.31
N ARG A 55 -4.00 -10.52 17.36
CA ARG A 55 -4.75 -11.54 16.61
C ARG A 55 -4.67 -11.34 15.09
N MET A 56 -4.38 -10.13 14.63
CA MET A 56 -4.31 -9.80 13.20
C MET A 56 -2.90 -9.98 12.61
N LYS A 57 -1.88 -10.20 13.44
CA LYS A 57 -0.50 -10.33 12.95
C LYS A 57 -0.32 -11.37 11.84
N PRO A 58 -0.91 -12.59 11.91
CA PRO A 58 -0.78 -13.56 10.84
C PRO A 58 -1.31 -13.05 9.50
N PHE A 59 -2.45 -12.36 9.50
CA PHE A 59 -3.03 -11.75 8.30
C PHE A 59 -2.11 -10.66 7.75
N PHE A 60 -1.61 -9.77 8.60
CA PHE A 60 -0.73 -8.69 8.16
C PHE A 60 0.60 -9.20 7.58
N LEU A 61 1.16 -10.31 8.06
CA LEU A 61 2.36 -10.89 7.44
C LEU A 61 2.12 -11.24 5.97
N VAL A 62 0.94 -11.78 5.66
CA VAL A 62 0.54 -12.20 4.30
C VAL A 62 0.13 -10.99 3.45
N GLU A 63 -0.71 -10.12 3.98
CA GLU A 63 -1.41 -9.08 3.20
C GLU A 63 -0.59 -7.82 2.98
N SER A 64 0.36 -7.51 3.87
CA SER A 64 1.06 -6.21 3.82
C SER A 64 1.71 -5.96 2.45
N PRO A 65 1.49 -4.78 1.84
CA PRO A 65 2.13 -4.45 0.58
C PRO A 65 3.66 -4.46 0.71
N SER A 66 4.36 -4.78 -0.38
CA SER A 66 5.82 -4.94 -0.39
C SER A 66 6.58 -3.71 0.13
N ALA A 67 6.11 -2.50 -0.21
CA ALA A 67 6.68 -1.23 0.25
C ALA A 67 6.63 -1.05 1.77
N TYR A 68 5.61 -1.61 2.43
CA TYR A 68 5.47 -1.60 3.89
C TYR A 68 6.29 -2.72 4.51
N ARG A 69 6.17 -3.95 3.97
CA ARG A 69 6.85 -5.15 4.48
C ARG A 69 8.39 -4.96 4.54
N ARG A 70 8.99 -4.39 3.49
CA ARG A 70 10.45 -4.15 3.45
C ARG A 70 10.95 -3.13 4.47
N ARG A 71 10.04 -2.36 5.09
CA ARG A 71 10.30 -1.39 6.16
C ARG A 71 9.85 -1.89 7.53
N PHE A 72 9.56 -3.19 7.65
CA PHE A 72 9.03 -3.80 8.86
C PHE A 72 7.70 -3.22 9.34
N ILE A 73 6.90 -2.66 8.43
CA ILE A 73 5.56 -2.19 8.73
C ILE A 73 4.56 -3.24 8.24
N PHE A 74 3.71 -3.69 9.14
CA PHE A 74 2.74 -4.76 8.88
C PHE A 74 1.31 -4.27 9.14
N THR A 75 0.47 -4.37 8.11
CA THR A 75 -0.86 -3.76 8.03
C THR A 75 -1.76 -4.54 7.07
N GLU A 76 -3.00 -4.07 6.89
CA GLU A 76 -3.98 -4.65 5.96
C GLU A 76 -3.54 -4.44 4.50
N MET A 77 -4.16 -5.20 3.58
CA MET A 77 -3.87 -5.12 2.14
C MET A 77 -4.00 -3.69 1.58
N GLU A 78 -4.94 -2.91 2.12
CA GLU A 78 -5.22 -1.53 1.72
C GLU A 78 -4.94 -0.53 2.86
N PRO A 79 -3.67 -0.20 3.15
CA PRO A 79 -3.31 0.63 4.32
C PRO A 79 -3.83 2.07 4.24
N LEU A 80 -4.16 2.55 3.03
CA LEU A 80 -4.63 3.91 2.79
C LEU A 80 -6.13 3.96 2.48
N ARG A 81 -6.90 2.90 2.77
CA ARG A 81 -8.34 2.84 2.42
C ARG A 81 -9.17 3.98 3.03
N ARG A 82 -8.72 4.52 4.17
CA ARG A 82 -9.38 5.63 4.88
C ARG A 82 -8.96 7.00 4.34
N ALA A 83 -7.92 7.08 3.52
CA ALA A 83 -7.59 8.29 2.81
C ALA A 83 -8.64 8.55 1.72
N ARG A 84 -8.83 9.81 1.35
CA ARG A 84 -9.67 10.17 0.19
C ARG A 84 -8.90 9.82 -1.09
N MET A 85 -9.05 8.58 -1.55
CA MET A 85 -8.46 8.05 -2.77
C MET A 85 -9.54 7.45 -3.68
N PRO A 86 -9.31 7.36 -5.00
CA PRO A 86 -10.22 6.64 -5.89
C PRO A 86 -10.43 5.20 -5.43
N ARG A 87 -11.68 4.71 -5.50
CA ARG A 87 -12.03 3.31 -5.20
C ARG A 87 -11.80 2.47 -6.45
N ASP A 88 -10.55 2.08 -6.64
CA ASP A 88 -10.15 1.17 -7.71
C ASP A 88 -10.56 -0.28 -7.40
N ALA A 89 -10.30 -1.19 -8.35
CA ALA A 89 -10.63 -2.60 -8.20
C ALA A 89 -9.97 -3.26 -6.97
N MET A 90 -8.75 -2.84 -6.62
CA MET A 90 -8.03 -3.37 -5.45
C MET A 90 -8.66 -2.93 -4.14
N TRP A 91 -9.08 -1.66 -4.05
CA TRP A 91 -9.82 -1.15 -2.90
C TRP A 91 -11.11 -1.96 -2.68
N TRP A 92 -11.85 -2.21 -3.75
CA TRP A 92 -13.09 -2.97 -3.69
C TRP A 92 -12.89 -4.44 -3.32
N TYR A 93 -11.86 -5.10 -3.87
CA TYR A 93 -11.51 -6.47 -3.49
C TYR A 93 -11.18 -6.58 -1.99
N ALA A 94 -10.39 -5.64 -1.46
CA ALA A 94 -10.08 -5.60 -0.04
C ALA A 94 -11.33 -5.33 0.81
N GLU A 95 -12.22 -4.44 0.36
CA GLU A 95 -13.46 -4.12 1.07
C GLU A 95 -14.47 -5.28 1.05
N GLU A 96 -14.55 -6.02 -0.05
CA GLU A 96 -15.38 -7.23 -0.19
C GLU A 96 -14.91 -8.33 0.77
N ILE A 97 -13.61 -8.62 0.83
CA ILE A 97 -13.06 -9.57 1.81
C ILE A 97 -13.38 -9.16 3.25
N ARG A 98 -13.32 -7.86 3.53
CA ARG A 98 -13.48 -7.31 4.88
C ARG A 98 -14.93 -7.24 5.34
N THR A 99 -15.87 -6.90 4.45
CA THR A 99 -17.26 -6.57 4.79
C THR A 99 -18.29 -7.50 4.18
N GLY A 100 -17.91 -8.27 3.16
CA GLY A 100 -18.83 -9.02 2.31
C GLY A 100 -19.62 -8.14 1.34
N MET A 101 -19.29 -6.84 1.21
CA MET A 101 -19.95 -5.94 0.27
C MET A 101 -19.30 -6.04 -1.11
N THR A 102 -20.07 -6.50 -2.10
CA THR A 102 -19.67 -6.49 -3.51
C THR A 102 -20.09 -5.15 -4.16
N PRO A 103 -19.21 -4.47 -4.91
CA PRO A 103 -19.57 -3.22 -5.57
C PRO A 103 -20.60 -3.40 -6.69
N LEU A 104 -21.37 -2.34 -6.94
CA LEU A 104 -22.08 -2.21 -8.22
C LEU A 104 -21.08 -1.83 -9.33
N ALA A 105 -21.36 -2.24 -10.57
CA ALA A 105 -20.42 -2.09 -11.68
C ALA A 105 -20.01 -0.63 -11.97
N ASP A 106 -20.89 0.33 -11.64
CA ASP A 106 -20.69 1.77 -11.78
C ASP A 106 -19.89 2.41 -10.63
N GLU A 107 -19.69 1.70 -9.52
CA GLU A 107 -18.94 2.19 -8.35
C GLU A 107 -17.43 1.92 -8.42
N VAL A 108 -16.99 1.06 -9.32
CA VAL A 108 -15.57 0.74 -9.52
C VAL A 108 -14.97 1.75 -10.49
N VAL A 109 -14.04 2.58 -10.00
CA VAL A 109 -13.29 3.48 -10.88
C VAL A 109 -12.29 2.64 -11.67
N PRO A 110 -12.36 2.60 -13.02
CA PRO A 110 -11.36 1.92 -13.81
C PRO A 110 -10.02 2.62 -13.65
N THR A 111 -9.03 1.94 -13.09
CA THR A 111 -7.63 2.33 -13.30
C THR A 111 -7.33 1.98 -14.75
N GLU A 112 -7.07 2.96 -15.61
CA GLU A 112 -6.83 2.73 -17.04
C GLU A 112 -5.92 1.51 -17.26
N LEU A 113 -6.50 0.48 -17.88
CA LEU A 113 -5.80 -0.72 -18.30
C LEU A 113 -5.23 -0.42 -19.68
N GLU A 114 -3.97 0.01 -19.77
CA GLU A 114 -3.26 -0.23 -21.03
C GLU A 114 -3.19 -1.75 -21.22
N GLU A 115 -3.83 -2.23 -22.29
CA GLU A 115 -4.12 -3.64 -22.59
C GLU A 115 -2.88 -4.53 -22.82
N ASP A 116 -1.65 -3.99 -22.67
CA ASP A 116 -0.42 -4.64 -23.10
C ASP A 116 0.57 -5.03 -21.97
N SER A 117 0.11 -5.17 -20.73
CA SER A 117 0.97 -5.67 -19.65
C SER A 117 0.77 -7.17 -19.41
N PRO A 118 1.80 -8.03 -19.57
CA PRO A 118 1.69 -9.48 -19.43
C PRO A 118 1.45 -9.96 -17.98
N ASN A 119 1.20 -9.04 -17.05
CA ASN A 119 1.04 -9.34 -15.64
C ASN A 119 -0.44 -9.52 -15.25
N THR A 120 -1.11 -10.45 -15.92
CA THR A 120 -2.37 -11.10 -15.51
C THR A 120 -2.21 -11.88 -14.21
N ALA A 121 -0.99 -11.98 -13.65
CA ALA A 121 -0.69 -12.84 -12.49
C ALA A 121 -1.46 -12.49 -11.22
N TYR A 122 -1.98 -11.26 -11.09
CA TYR A 122 -2.81 -10.90 -9.92
C TYR A 122 -4.26 -11.40 -9.99
N ARG A 123 -4.74 -11.87 -11.16
CA ARG A 123 -6.07 -12.52 -11.30
C ARG A 123 -6.02 -14.05 -11.16
N LEU A 124 -4.84 -14.67 -11.11
CA LEU A 124 -4.67 -16.13 -11.13
C LEU A 124 -3.88 -16.69 -9.94
N ALA A 125 -3.54 -15.86 -8.95
CA ALA A 125 -2.88 -16.30 -7.72
C ALA A 125 -3.86 -16.49 -6.53
N MET A 126 -5.15 -16.68 -6.84
CA MET A 126 -6.21 -17.16 -5.95
C MET A 126 -6.91 -18.34 -6.64
#